data_AF-A0A1G7RM76-F1
#
_entry.id   AF-A0A1G7RM76-F1
#
_cell.length_a   1.000
_cell.length_b   1.000
_cell.length_c   1.000
_cell.angle_alpha   90.00
_cell.angle_beta   90.00
_cell.angle_gamma   90.00
#
_symmetry.space_group_name_H-M   'P 1'
#
loop_
_entity.id
_entity.type
_entity.pdbx_description
1 polymer ?
#
loop_
_entity_poly.entity_id
_entity_poly.type
_entity_poly.pdbx_seq_one_letter_code
_entity_poly.pdbx_strand_id
1 'polypeptide(L)' 'MLIMSEEKFVAFDDQLKDLRPEVKQKALELAEGYHQDGLEPGIALKKAIAEAELWFLDSEG' A
#
# COMPACT_ATOMS: atom_id res chain seq x y z
N MET A 1 17.73 7.58 -7.21
CA MET A 1 16.54 8.44 -7.42
C MET A 1 15.36 7.62 -6.91
N LEU A 2 14.91 7.86 -5.68
CA LEU A 2 13.92 7.02 -4.96
C LEU A 2 12.82 7.91 -4.35
N ILE A 3 12.26 8.81 -5.14
CA ILE A 3 11.13 9.67 -4.73
C ILE A 3 10.13 9.75 -5.90
N MET A 4 9.63 8.60 -6.37
CA MET A 4 8.53 8.59 -7.36
C MET A 4 7.31 7.82 -6.86
N SER A 5 7.48 6.91 -5.90
CA SER A 5 6.39 6.09 -5.38
C SER A 5 5.53 6.84 -4.35
N GLU A 6 6.12 7.71 -3.51
CA GLU A 6 5.33 8.50 -2.56
C GLU A 6 4.38 9.47 -3.28
N GLU A 7 4.86 10.28 -4.23
CA GLU A 7 4.03 11.30 -4.91
C GLU A 7 2.78 10.73 -5.60
N LYS A 8 2.81 9.47 -6.06
CA LYS A 8 1.67 8.80 -6.71
C LYS A 8 0.56 8.41 -5.72
N PHE A 9 0.90 8.18 -4.45
CA PHE A 9 -0.02 7.75 -3.42
C PHE A 9 -0.19 8.77 -2.28
N VAL A 10 0.48 9.93 -2.31
CA VAL A 10 0.32 11.02 -1.31
C VAL A 10 -1.15 11.41 -1.13
N ALA A 11 -1.97 11.39 -2.19
CA ALA A 11 -3.41 11.67 -2.08
C ALA A 11 -4.17 10.69 -1.17
N PHE A 12 -3.58 9.54 -0.89
CA PHE A 12 -4.12 8.51 -0.03
C PHE A 12 -3.36 8.35 1.28
N ASP A 13 -2.49 9.31 1.62
CA ASP A 13 -1.72 9.29 2.86
C ASP A 13 -2.63 9.22 4.10
N ASP A 14 -3.84 9.80 4.04
CA ASP A 14 -4.85 9.64 5.10
C ASP A 14 -5.32 8.19 5.31
N GLN A 15 -5.34 7.34 4.26
CA GLN A 15 -5.62 5.90 4.41
C GLN A 15 -4.41 5.12 4.95
N LEU A 16 -3.21 5.71 4.88
CA LEU A 16 -1.97 5.10 5.34
C LEU A 16 -1.54 5.60 6.73
N LYS A 17 -2.08 6.72 7.22
CA LYS A 17 -1.76 7.32 8.53
C LYS A 17 -2.15 6.45 9.71
N ASP A 18 -3.28 5.76 9.61
CA ASP A 18 -3.78 4.88 10.67
C ASP A 18 -3.20 3.46 10.61
N LEU A 19 -2.38 3.15 9.59
CA LEU A 19 -1.78 1.84 9.44
C LEU A 19 -0.47 1.71 10.23
N ARG A 20 -0.22 0.50 10.71
CA ARG A 20 1.07 0.13 11.30
C ARG A 20 2.20 0.34 10.28
N PRO A 21 3.42 0.76 10.70
CA PRO A 21 4.52 1.02 9.79
C PRO A 21 4.84 -0.14 8.84
N GLU A 22 4.79 -1.38 9.35
CA GLU A 22 5.05 -2.61 8.59
C GLU A 22 3.97 -2.86 7.54
N VAL A 23 2.70 -2.67 7.91
CA VAL A 23 1.55 -2.75 6.99
C VAL A 23 1.63 -1.66 5.94
N LYS A 24 1.98 -0.42 6.32
CA LYS A 24 2.15 0.70 5.39
C LYS A 24 3.21 0.40 4.34
N GLN A 25 4.37 -0.11 4.75
CA GLN A 25 5.44 -0.46 3.82
C GLN A 25 5.02 -1.57 2.86
N LYS A 26 4.36 -2.62 3.36
CA LYS A 26 3.88 -3.72 2.54
C LYS A 26 2.76 -3.30 1.58
N ALA A 27 1.85 -2.44 2.03
CA ALA A 27 0.79 -1.88 1.21
C ALA A 27 1.35 -1.03 0.07
N LEU A 28 2.40 -0.23 0.30
CA LEU A 28 3.02 0.55 -0.78
C LEU A 28 3.70 -0.34 -1.82
N GLU A 29 4.40 -1.40 -1.39
CA GLU A 29 5.01 -2.39 -2.29
C GLU A 29 3.95 -3.09 -3.17
N LEU A 30 2.87 -3.56 -2.56
CA LEU A 30 1.75 -4.21 -3.27
C LEU A 30 1.01 -3.23 -4.19
N ALA A 31 0.80 -1.99 -3.76
CA ALA A 31 0.12 -0.98 -4.55
C ALA A 31 0.92 -0.60 -5.80
N GLU A 32 2.24 -0.57 -5.71
CA GLU A 32 3.11 -0.35 -6.87
C GLU A 32 2.98 -1.48 -7.89
N GLY A 33 2.98 -2.74 -7.44
CA GLY A 33 2.75 -3.89 -8.31
C GLY A 33 1.38 -3.82 -9.00
N TYR A 34 0.31 -3.55 -8.24
CA TYR A 34 -1.03 -3.40 -8.81
C TYR A 34 -1.14 -2.25 -9.80
N HIS A 35 -0.46 -1.14 -9.55
CA HIS A 35 -0.42 -0.04 -10.49
C HIS A 35 0.33 -0.42 -11.78
N GLN A 36 1.41 -1.21 -11.69
CA GLN A 36 2.11 -1.74 -12.85
C GLN A 36 1.25 -2.72 -13.67
N ASP A 37 0.36 -3.47 -13.02
CA ASP A 37 -0.66 -4.31 -13.66
C ASP A 37 -1.83 -3.51 -14.29
N GLY A 38 -1.80 -2.17 -14.19
CA GLY A 38 -2.77 -1.28 -14.82
C GLY A 38 -3.96 -0.93 -13.93
N LEU A 39 -3.94 -1.24 -12.63
CA LEU A 39 -4.97 -0.75 -11.70
C LEU A 39 -4.79 0.75 -11.44
N GLU A 40 -5.93 1.42 -11.28
CA GLU A 40 -5.94 2.81 -10.83
C GLU A 40 -5.32 2.93 -9.43
N PRO A 41 -4.51 3.97 -9.15
CA PRO A 41 -3.76 4.13 -7.90
C PRO A 41 -4.61 3.97 -6.64
N GLY A 42 -5.83 4.49 -6.61
CA GLY A 42 -6.72 4.36 -5.45
C GLY A 42 -7.25 2.95 -5.23
N ILE A 43 -7.50 2.20 -6.30
CA ILE A 43 -7.96 0.81 -6.23
C ILE A 43 -6.78 -0.09 -5.86
N ALA A 44 -5.63 0.12 -6.50
CA ALA A 44 -4.38 -0.55 -6.22
C ALA A 44 -4.02 -0.42 -4.74
N LEU A 45 -4.09 0.79 -4.18
CA LEU A 45 -3.75 1.03 -2.79
C LEU A 45 -4.76 0.42 -1.82
N LYS A 46 -6.08 0.56 -2.05
CA LYS A 46 -7.09 -0.06 -1.17
C LYS A 46 -6.92 -1.58 -1.11
N LYS A 47 -6.69 -2.21 -2.26
CA LYS A 47 -6.45 -3.65 -2.35
C LYS A 47 -5.17 -4.03 -1.61
N ALA A 48 -4.11 -3.28 -1.85
CA ALA A 48 -2.82 -3.49 -1.20
C ALA A 48 -2.86 -3.34 0.32
N ILE A 49 -3.62 -2.38 0.86
CA ILE A 49 -3.81 -2.21 2.30
C ILE A 49 -4.48 -3.45 2.90
N ALA A 50 -5.59 -3.91 2.30
CA ALA A 50 -6.30 -5.09 2.80
C ALA A 50 -5.41 -6.34 2.81
N GLU A 51 -4.61 -6.55 1.76
CA GLU A 51 -3.66 -7.67 1.70
C GLU A 51 -2.49 -7.51 2.66
N ALA A 52 -1.99 -6.30 2.86
CA ALA A 52 -0.94 -6.03 3.83
C ALA A 52 -1.40 -6.27 5.28
N GLU A 53 -2.65 -5.91 5.60
CA GLU A 53 -3.25 -6.20 6.90
C GLU A 53 -3.44 -7.70 7.12
N LEU A 54 -3.92 -8.42 6.10
CA LEU A 54 -4.05 -9.87 6.12
C LEU A 54 -2.69 -10.57 6.30
N TRP A 55 -1.67 -10.16 5.54
CA TRP A 55 -0.31 -10.68 5.67
C TRP A 55 0.26 -10.47 7.08
N PHE A 56 0.00 -9.30 7.67
CA PHE A 56 0.44 -9.01 9.02
C PHE A 56 -0.27 -9.88 10.06
N LEU A 57 -1.60 -10.02 9.95
CA LEU A 57 -2.39 -10.88 10.84
C LEU A 57 -1.96 -12.35 10.75
N ASP A 58 -1.65 -12.84 9.55
CA ASP A 58 -1.13 -14.20 9.32
C ASP A 58 0.27 -14.38 9.92
N SER A 59 1.10 -13.34 9.93
CA SER A 59 2.43 -13.37 10.56
C SER A 59 2.41 -13.28 12.09
N GLU A 60 1.32 -12.83 12.71
CA GLU A 60 1.14 -12.83 14.18
C GLU A 60 0.54 -14.15 14.73
N GLY A 61 0.13 -15.08 13.85
CA GLY A 61 -0.58 -16.32 14.17
C GLY A 61 0.29 -17.55 14.45
#